data_AF-A0A383VFF9-F1
#
_entry.id   AF-A0A383VFF9-F1
#
_cell.length_a   1.000
_cell.length_b   1.000
_cell.length_c   1.000
_cell.angle_alpha   90.00
_cell.angle_beta   90.00
_cell.angle_gamma   90.00
#
_symmetry.space_group_name_H-M   'P 1'
#
loop_
_entity.id
_entity.type
_entity.pdbx_description
1 polymer ?
#
loop_
_entity_poly.entity_id
_entity_poly.type
_entity_poly.pdbx_seq_one_letter_code
_entity_poly.pdbx_strand_id
1 'polypeptide(L)'
;MPERDRKTVDRKFLVHHARLALKARRANSWAAAVPWEVFLNDVLPYRNLDEPIDIDWRSLFLKRFGPMVADASSLTEAAQLLNRDIWKIWGLHFVPDKSPEIMSPGQTLAAGDASCTGLSIFLADACRAVGIPARVAGTPSWVQDRRDSPDERFNNHNWVEVYDGSGWSFTGACEYNTAGLNHTWFFPQPAKGQTPGSHWHAIYAASYRQTGLPFPLAWAPEDESVPGVDVTQAYIDAPVTWAPTAMAAAAAAAAQAAAAAAAGGGAGEAAAQGLAVA
;
A
#
# COMPACT_ATOMS: atom_id res chain seq x y z
N MET A 1 7.13 4.35 -18.93
CA MET A 1 7.56 5.33 -17.91
C MET A 1 6.86 6.65 -18.21
N PRO A 2 6.41 7.39 -17.18
CA PRO A 2 5.82 8.71 -17.33
C PRO A 2 6.78 9.71 -17.98
N GLU A 3 6.26 10.71 -18.70
CA GLU A 3 7.09 11.72 -19.38
C GLU A 3 8.00 12.48 -18.40
N ARG A 4 7.49 12.81 -17.20
CA ARG A 4 8.26 13.49 -16.14
C ARG A 4 9.55 12.78 -15.77
N ASP A 5 9.57 11.45 -15.85
CA ASP A 5 10.70 10.64 -15.40
C ASP A 5 11.77 10.49 -16.48
N ARG A 6 11.45 10.76 -17.76
CA ARG A 6 12.40 10.59 -18.87
C ARG A 6 13.65 11.45 -18.74
N LYS A 7 13.55 12.59 -18.04
CA LYS A 7 14.65 13.55 -17.86
C LYS A 7 15.37 13.39 -16.52
N THR A 8 14.74 12.76 -15.54
CA THR A 8 15.22 12.72 -14.15
C THR A 8 15.69 11.34 -13.71
N VAL A 9 15.15 10.27 -14.30
CA VAL A 9 15.49 8.90 -13.93
C VAL A 9 16.60 8.36 -14.84
N ASP A 10 17.77 8.14 -14.24
CA ASP A 10 18.94 7.65 -14.99
C ASP A 10 18.76 6.22 -15.50
N ARG A 11 19.35 5.93 -16.67
CA ARG A 11 19.35 4.59 -17.27
C ARG A 11 19.97 3.56 -16.33
N LYS A 12 21.04 3.88 -15.58
CA LYS A 12 21.68 2.91 -14.68
C LYS A 12 20.73 2.52 -13.55
N PHE A 13 19.97 3.47 -13.02
CA PHE A 13 18.93 3.21 -12.02
C PHE A 13 17.87 2.23 -12.54
N LEU A 14 17.33 2.48 -13.74
CA LEU A 14 16.33 1.59 -14.36
C LEU A 14 16.86 0.18 -14.60
N VAL A 15 18.07 0.07 -15.17
CA VAL A 15 18.72 -1.23 -15.43
C VAL A 15 18.99 -1.98 -14.12
N HIS A 16 19.40 -1.26 -13.08
CA HIS A 16 19.63 -1.84 -11.76
C HIS A 16 18.33 -2.36 -11.13
N HIS A 17 17.27 -1.56 -11.09
CA HIS A 17 15.95 -1.99 -10.60
C HIS A 17 15.42 -3.19 -11.38
N ALA A 18 15.57 -3.20 -12.71
CA ALA A 18 15.16 -4.33 -13.55
C ALA A 18 15.94 -5.62 -13.24
N ARG A 19 17.26 -5.53 -13.03
CA ARG A 19 18.09 -6.68 -12.63
C ARG A 19 17.65 -7.26 -11.28
N LEU A 20 17.33 -6.40 -10.32
CA LEU A 20 16.86 -6.82 -9.00
C LEU A 20 15.47 -7.46 -9.08
N ALA A 21 14.55 -6.88 -9.86
CA ALA A 21 13.23 -7.48 -10.10
C ALA A 21 13.35 -8.89 -10.71
N LEU A 22 14.20 -9.05 -11.72
CA LEU A 22 14.46 -10.35 -12.36
C LEU A 22 15.19 -11.33 -11.41
N LYS A 23 16.04 -10.83 -10.51
CA LYS A 23 16.65 -11.64 -9.45
C LYS A 23 15.58 -12.16 -8.49
N ALA A 24 14.69 -11.28 -8.01
CA ALA A 24 13.60 -11.65 -7.12
C ALA A 24 12.64 -12.67 -7.75
N ARG A 25 12.31 -12.49 -9.05
CA ARG A 25 11.51 -13.45 -9.82
C ARG A 25 12.10 -14.87 -9.81
N ARG A 26 13.42 -15.00 -9.82
CA ARG A 26 14.12 -16.30 -9.84
C ARG A 26 14.37 -16.88 -8.44
N ALA A 27 14.07 -16.13 -7.38
CA ALA A 27 14.40 -16.52 -6.01
C ALA A 27 13.44 -17.59 -5.46
N ASN A 28 12.17 -17.56 -5.87
CA ASN A 28 11.13 -18.44 -5.37
C ASN A 28 10.27 -19.00 -6.51
N SER A 29 9.74 -20.22 -6.35
CA SER A 29 8.90 -20.89 -7.35
C SER A 29 7.62 -20.11 -7.64
N TRP A 30 6.98 -19.56 -6.61
CA TRP A 30 5.78 -18.73 -6.74
C TRP A 30 6.05 -17.41 -7.50
N ALA A 31 7.21 -16.79 -7.30
CA ALA A 31 7.59 -15.57 -8.02
C ALA A 31 7.88 -15.87 -9.50
N ALA A 32 8.51 -17.01 -9.77
CA ALA A 32 8.82 -17.47 -11.12
C ALA A 32 7.56 -17.80 -11.92
N ALA A 33 6.50 -18.26 -11.25
CA ALA A 33 5.22 -18.64 -11.84
C ALA A 33 4.31 -17.44 -12.21
N VAL A 34 4.57 -16.23 -11.68
CA VAL A 34 3.80 -15.02 -12.01
C VAL A 34 3.78 -14.80 -13.53
N PRO A 35 2.62 -14.62 -14.18
CA PRO A 35 2.56 -14.32 -15.60
C PRO A 35 3.39 -13.08 -15.98
N TRP A 36 4.06 -13.10 -17.14
CA TRP A 36 4.94 -12.01 -17.54
C TRP A 36 4.23 -10.66 -17.61
N GLU A 37 3.00 -10.61 -18.09
CA GLU A 37 2.21 -9.38 -18.15
C GLU A 37 1.98 -8.75 -16.76
N VAL A 38 1.65 -9.58 -15.76
CA VAL A 38 1.49 -9.15 -14.37
C VAL A 38 2.83 -8.73 -13.79
N PHE A 39 3.90 -9.49 -14.03
CA PHE A 39 5.24 -9.14 -13.55
C PHE A 39 5.73 -7.80 -14.12
N LEU A 40 5.57 -7.58 -15.43
CA LEU A 40 6.02 -6.36 -16.09
C LEU A 40 5.24 -5.13 -15.63
N ASN A 41 3.98 -5.29 -15.22
CA ASN A 41 3.13 -4.19 -14.79
C ASN A 41 3.16 -3.95 -13.27
N ASP A 42 3.33 -4.99 -12.45
CA ASP A 42 3.06 -4.93 -11.02
C ASP A 42 4.22 -5.42 -10.15
N VAL A 43 5.36 -5.79 -10.75
CA VAL A 43 6.62 -6.12 -10.03
C VAL A 43 7.80 -5.30 -10.55
N LEU A 44 8.00 -5.26 -11.87
CA LEU A 44 9.13 -4.59 -12.52
C LEU A 44 9.19 -3.07 -12.26
N PRO A 45 8.07 -2.31 -12.24
CA PRO A 45 8.13 -0.86 -12.14
C PRO A 45 8.82 -0.37 -10.86
N TYR A 46 9.53 0.75 -10.99
CA TYR A 46 10.28 1.36 -9.88
C TYR A 46 9.44 2.30 -9.00
N ARG A 47 8.14 2.45 -9.32
CA ARG A 47 7.18 3.31 -8.63
C ARG A 47 5.76 2.76 -8.73
N ASN A 48 4.86 3.20 -7.85
CA ASN A 48 3.44 2.85 -7.84
C ASN A 48 2.55 3.99 -8.37
N LEU A 49 2.73 5.20 -7.85
CA LEU A 49 1.94 6.40 -8.17
C LEU A 49 2.88 7.51 -8.66
N ASP A 50 2.80 8.69 -8.06
CA ASP A 50 3.63 9.87 -8.29
C ASP A 50 4.65 10.15 -7.19
N GLU A 51 4.93 9.19 -6.31
CA GLU A 51 5.87 9.37 -5.22
C GLU A 51 7.28 9.76 -5.69
N PRO A 52 8.00 10.61 -4.94
CA PRO A 52 9.38 10.96 -5.25
C PRO A 52 10.30 9.73 -5.35
N ILE A 53 11.36 9.85 -6.13
CA ILE A 53 12.42 8.83 -6.20
C ILE A 53 13.61 9.35 -5.41
N ASP A 54 13.79 8.85 -4.20
CA ASP A 54 14.76 9.37 -3.23
C ASP A 54 15.87 8.38 -2.87
N ILE A 55 15.53 7.09 -2.74
CA ILE A 55 16.45 6.00 -2.40
C ILE A 55 16.35 4.82 -3.37
N ASP A 56 17.39 3.98 -3.40
CA ASP A 56 17.33 2.64 -4.00
C ASP A 56 16.56 1.69 -3.07
N TRP A 57 15.25 1.88 -3.00
CA TRP A 57 14.36 1.10 -2.14
C TRP A 57 14.42 -0.38 -2.50
N ARG A 58 14.60 -0.73 -3.78
CA ARG A 58 14.54 -2.13 -4.22
C ARG A 58 15.73 -2.92 -3.71
N SER A 59 16.94 -2.35 -3.72
CA SER A 59 18.10 -3.00 -3.08
C SER A 59 17.89 -3.17 -1.59
N LEU A 60 17.43 -2.11 -0.91
CA LEU A 60 17.22 -2.10 0.53
C LEU A 60 16.21 -3.17 0.94
N PHE A 61 15.05 -3.18 0.30
CA PHE A 61 13.94 -4.07 0.60
C PHE A 61 14.25 -5.51 0.22
N LEU A 62 14.85 -5.78 -0.96
CA LEU A 62 15.23 -7.14 -1.32
C LEU A 62 16.23 -7.72 -0.32
N LYS A 63 17.22 -6.94 0.12
CA LYS A 63 18.20 -7.36 1.13
C LYS A 63 17.53 -7.64 2.48
N ARG A 64 16.60 -6.79 2.91
CA ARG A 64 15.97 -6.90 4.23
C ARG A 64 14.91 -7.99 4.29
N PHE A 65 14.10 -8.11 3.24
CA PHE A 65 12.86 -8.89 3.24
C PHE A 65 12.98 -10.20 2.48
N GLY A 66 13.95 -10.34 1.56
CA GLY A 66 14.22 -11.61 0.87
C GLY A 66 14.35 -12.79 1.85
N PRO A 67 15.13 -12.67 2.94
CA PRO A 67 15.22 -13.72 3.96
C PRO A 67 13.90 -13.98 4.71
N MET A 68 13.02 -12.98 4.87
CA MET A 68 11.77 -13.12 5.61
C MET A 68 10.72 -13.96 4.87
N VAL A 69 10.80 -14.00 3.54
CA VAL A 69 9.87 -14.75 2.68
C VAL A 69 10.49 -15.99 2.07
N ALA A 70 11.71 -16.36 2.47
CA ALA A 70 12.46 -17.46 1.88
C ALA A 70 11.74 -18.82 2.02
N ASP A 71 11.05 -19.01 3.15
CA ASP A 71 10.30 -20.25 3.44
C ASP A 71 8.81 -20.13 3.09
N ALA A 72 8.36 -19.01 2.51
CA ALA A 72 6.97 -18.84 2.12
C ALA A 72 6.61 -19.74 0.94
N SER A 73 5.48 -20.43 1.05
CA SER A 73 5.00 -21.39 0.05
C SER A 73 4.19 -20.77 -1.09
N SER A 74 3.73 -19.51 -0.93
CA SER A 74 2.87 -18.83 -1.88
C SER A 74 3.06 -17.31 -1.89
N LEU A 75 2.57 -16.65 -2.95
CA LEU A 75 2.48 -15.19 -3.04
C LEU A 75 1.72 -14.59 -1.85
N THR A 76 0.58 -15.21 -1.51
CA THR A 76 -0.29 -14.79 -0.40
C THR A 76 0.43 -14.87 0.94
N GLU A 77 1.06 -16.00 1.23
CA GLU A 77 1.80 -16.18 2.49
C GLU A 77 2.95 -15.19 2.60
N ALA A 78 3.72 -15.02 1.53
CA ALA A 78 4.83 -14.07 1.50
C ALA A 78 4.35 -12.63 1.76
N ALA A 79 3.26 -12.20 1.13
CA ALA A 79 2.67 -10.87 1.34
C ALA A 79 2.17 -10.68 2.78
N GLN A 80 1.53 -11.71 3.36
CA GLN A 80 1.07 -11.69 4.74
C GLN A 80 2.22 -11.60 5.74
N LEU A 81 3.32 -12.34 5.52
CA LEU A 81 4.53 -12.25 6.33
C LEU A 81 5.11 -10.83 6.31
N LEU A 82 5.17 -10.20 5.13
CA LEU A 82 5.63 -8.82 5.03
C LEU A 82 4.72 -7.87 5.79
N ASN A 83 3.40 -7.89 5.53
CA ASN A 83 2.47 -6.97 6.17
C ASN A 83 2.37 -7.18 7.70
N ARG A 84 2.71 -8.36 8.21
CA ARG A 84 2.77 -8.63 9.65
C ARG A 84 3.97 -7.98 10.33
N ASP A 85 5.12 -7.97 9.67
CA ASP A 85 6.41 -7.83 10.35
C ASP A 85 7.23 -6.59 9.93
N ILE A 86 7.09 -6.09 8.70
CA ILE A 86 7.99 -5.02 8.21
C ILE A 86 7.88 -3.72 9.01
N TRP A 87 6.71 -3.42 9.56
CA TRP A 87 6.44 -2.18 10.30
C TRP A 87 7.29 -2.09 11.58
N LYS A 88 7.43 -3.22 12.28
CA LYS A 88 8.19 -3.34 13.53
C LYS A 88 9.69 -3.18 13.31
N ILE A 89 10.18 -3.46 12.10
CA ILE A 89 11.61 -3.36 11.77
C ILE A 89 12.12 -1.92 11.89
N TRP A 90 11.26 -0.94 11.59
CA TRP A 90 11.61 0.49 11.62
C TRP A 90 10.67 1.34 12.49
N GLY A 91 9.79 0.72 13.28
CA GLY A 91 8.85 1.44 14.14
C GLY A 91 7.80 2.25 13.37
N LEU A 92 7.48 1.83 12.14
CA LEU A 92 6.53 2.53 11.29
C LEU A 92 5.10 2.36 11.81
N HIS A 93 4.33 3.45 11.81
CA HIS A 93 2.94 3.44 12.20
C HIS A 93 2.10 4.39 11.34
N PHE A 94 0.79 4.12 11.30
CA PHE A 94 -0.17 4.94 10.58
C PHE A 94 -0.51 6.20 11.37
N VAL A 95 -0.53 7.34 10.69
CA VAL A 95 -1.07 8.59 11.23
C VAL A 95 -2.12 9.14 10.26
N PRO A 96 -3.39 9.26 10.68
CA PRO A 96 -4.44 9.83 9.83
C PRO A 96 -4.19 11.32 9.57
N ASP A 97 -4.84 11.85 8.52
CA ASP A 97 -4.86 13.29 8.22
C ASP A 97 -3.49 13.96 8.01
N LYS A 98 -2.42 13.19 7.80
CA LYS A 98 -1.12 13.67 7.29
C LYS A 98 -1.11 13.95 5.77
N SER A 99 -2.27 13.82 5.11
CA SER A 99 -2.48 14.34 3.75
C SER A 99 -2.28 15.86 3.77
N PRO A 100 -1.48 16.42 2.85
CA PRO A 100 -1.41 16.01 1.44
C PRO A 100 -0.12 15.31 0.98
N GLU A 101 0.76 14.88 1.88
CA GLU A 101 2.09 14.40 1.44
C GLU A 101 2.05 12.97 0.90
N ILE A 102 2.20 12.84 -0.43
CA ILE A 102 2.64 11.62 -1.06
C ILE A 102 4.09 11.34 -0.65
N MET A 103 4.29 10.29 0.15
CA MET A 103 5.60 9.92 0.67
C MET A 103 6.18 8.72 -0.08
N SER A 104 7.42 8.87 -0.50
CA SER A 104 8.25 7.77 -1.02
C SER A 104 8.73 6.84 0.11
N PRO A 105 9.24 5.64 -0.21
CA PRO A 105 9.78 4.73 0.80
C PRO A 105 10.85 5.35 1.71
N GLY A 106 11.77 6.17 1.18
CA GLY A 106 12.80 6.80 1.99
C GLY A 106 12.25 7.92 2.88
N GLN A 107 11.31 8.73 2.39
CA GLN A 107 10.60 9.71 3.21
C GLN A 107 9.82 9.05 4.36
N THR A 108 9.12 7.93 4.10
CA THR A 108 8.44 7.15 5.14
C THR A 108 9.40 6.62 6.20
N LEU A 109 10.57 6.12 5.80
CA LEU A 109 11.62 5.69 6.75
C LEU A 109 12.17 6.85 7.56
N ALA A 110 12.36 8.02 6.95
CA ALA A 110 12.89 9.20 7.61
C ALA A 110 11.91 9.80 8.62
N ALA A 111 10.61 9.79 8.30
CA ALA A 111 9.56 10.29 9.17
C ALA A 111 9.22 9.32 10.32
N GLY A 112 9.31 8.00 10.07
CA GLY A 112 8.88 6.98 11.03
C GLY A 112 7.37 6.74 11.04
N ASP A 113 6.61 7.44 10.20
CA ASP A 113 5.17 7.28 10.01
C ASP A 113 4.75 7.69 8.59
N ALA A 114 3.50 7.38 8.22
CA ALA A 114 2.90 7.87 6.98
C ALA A 114 1.36 7.78 7.00
N SER A 115 0.73 8.43 6.02
CA SER A 115 -0.69 8.26 5.68
C SER A 115 -0.97 6.89 5.04
N CYS A 116 -2.25 6.60 4.76
CA CYS A 116 -2.68 5.35 4.13
C CYS A 116 -2.00 5.14 2.77
N THR A 117 -1.80 6.23 2.01
CA THR A 117 -1.05 6.24 0.75
C THR A 117 0.41 5.84 0.95
N GLY A 118 1.13 6.51 1.85
CA GLY A 118 2.57 6.26 2.04
C GLY A 118 2.85 4.85 2.55
N LEU A 119 2.03 4.35 3.49
CA LEU A 119 2.14 2.95 3.94
C LEU A 119 1.77 1.94 2.84
N SER A 120 0.79 2.24 1.98
CA SER A 120 0.42 1.37 0.86
C SER A 120 1.53 1.28 -0.19
N ILE A 121 2.18 2.41 -0.51
CA ILE A 121 3.35 2.42 -1.39
C ILE A 121 4.48 1.61 -0.77
N PHE A 122 4.74 1.82 0.52
CA PHE A 122 5.78 1.10 1.24
C PHE A 122 5.58 -0.43 1.20
N LEU A 123 4.36 -0.90 1.50
CA LEU A 123 4.04 -2.32 1.46
C LEU A 123 4.07 -2.87 0.03
N ALA A 124 3.53 -2.14 -0.95
CA ALA A 124 3.57 -2.55 -2.35
C ALA A 124 5.02 -2.70 -2.83
N ASP A 125 5.90 -1.74 -2.51
CA ASP A 125 7.32 -1.83 -2.85
C ASP A 125 8.04 -2.95 -2.10
N ALA A 126 7.71 -3.21 -0.84
CA ALA A 126 8.22 -4.37 -0.09
C ALA A 126 7.87 -5.68 -0.80
N CYS A 127 6.61 -5.84 -1.22
CA CYS A 127 6.13 -6.98 -2.01
C CYS A 127 6.88 -7.10 -3.34
N ARG A 128 6.96 -6.00 -4.10
CA ARG A 128 7.63 -5.95 -5.42
C ARG A 128 9.12 -6.25 -5.33
N ALA A 129 9.77 -5.85 -4.24
CA ALA A 129 11.20 -6.10 -4.03
C ALA A 129 11.52 -7.59 -3.95
N VAL A 130 10.60 -8.40 -3.42
CA VAL A 130 10.76 -9.86 -3.29
C VAL A 130 10.01 -10.67 -4.35
N GLY A 131 9.46 -10.00 -5.37
CA GLY A 131 8.88 -10.65 -6.55
C GLY A 131 7.37 -10.92 -6.47
N ILE A 132 6.69 -10.39 -5.46
CA ILE A 132 5.23 -10.47 -5.31
C ILE A 132 4.59 -9.32 -6.11
N PRO A 133 3.66 -9.59 -7.05
CA PRO A 133 2.94 -8.52 -7.73
C PRO A 133 2.00 -7.82 -6.76
N ALA A 134 2.19 -6.51 -6.63
CA ALA A 134 1.40 -5.67 -5.77
C ALA A 134 1.17 -4.31 -6.42
N ARG A 135 0.06 -3.66 -6.10
CA ARG A 135 -0.26 -2.31 -6.57
C ARG A 135 -1.06 -1.55 -5.52
N VAL A 136 -0.93 -0.24 -5.52
CA VAL A 136 -1.79 0.62 -4.70
C VAL A 136 -3.18 0.62 -5.32
N ALA A 137 -4.19 0.39 -4.49
CA ALA A 137 -5.59 0.54 -4.84
C ALA A 137 -6.26 1.51 -3.87
N GLY A 138 -7.37 2.11 -4.26
CA GLY A 138 -8.00 3.12 -3.44
C GLY A 138 -9.31 3.63 -3.98
N THR A 139 -10.02 4.35 -3.14
CA THR A 139 -11.17 5.16 -3.53
C THR A 139 -10.91 6.63 -3.21
N PRO A 140 -11.29 7.56 -4.10
CA PRO A 140 -11.25 8.98 -3.79
C PRO A 140 -12.24 9.35 -2.68
N SER A 141 -13.41 8.69 -2.64
CA SER A 141 -14.43 8.89 -1.62
C SER A 141 -15.39 7.71 -1.54
N TRP A 142 -15.69 7.29 -0.31
CA TRP A 142 -16.76 6.31 -0.07
C TRP A 142 -18.15 6.87 -0.46
N VAL A 143 -19.01 6.05 -1.09
CA VAL A 143 -20.40 6.40 -1.41
C VAL A 143 -21.21 6.72 -0.17
N GLN A 144 -20.93 6.02 0.93
CA GLN A 144 -21.69 6.11 2.18
C GLN A 144 -21.43 7.43 2.91
N ASP A 145 -20.35 8.12 2.55
CA ASP A 145 -19.90 9.35 3.17
C ASP A 145 -20.19 10.55 2.24
N ARG A 146 -21.41 10.61 1.66
CA ARG A 146 -21.86 11.79 0.88
C ARG A 146 -21.96 13.01 1.81
N ARG A 147 -20.81 13.60 2.11
CA ARG A 147 -20.68 14.95 2.62
C ARG A 147 -20.76 15.84 1.41
N ASP A 148 -21.95 16.31 1.12
CA ASP A 148 -22.24 17.20 -0.02
C ASP A 148 -21.65 18.62 0.20
N SER A 149 -20.67 18.77 1.10
CA SER A 149 -20.05 20.03 1.48
C SER A 149 -18.70 20.19 0.77
N PRO A 150 -18.49 21.28 0.01
CA PRO A 150 -17.23 21.56 -0.69
C PRO A 150 -16.03 21.80 0.26
N ASP A 151 -16.29 21.98 1.57
CA ASP A 151 -15.26 22.24 2.58
C ASP A 151 -14.88 21.00 3.40
N GLU A 152 -15.54 19.85 3.16
CA GLU A 152 -15.25 18.60 3.86
C GLU A 152 -14.37 17.71 2.99
N ARG A 153 -13.13 17.49 3.47
CA ARG A 153 -12.12 16.65 2.81
C ARG A 153 -12.72 15.28 2.46
N PHE A 154 -12.59 14.89 1.19
CA PHE A 154 -12.98 13.57 0.71
C PHE A 154 -12.42 12.47 1.63
N ASN A 155 -13.29 11.57 2.08
CA ASN A 155 -12.88 10.38 2.85
C ASN A 155 -12.26 9.35 1.91
N ASN A 156 -11.08 9.69 1.39
CA ASN A 156 -10.29 8.80 0.56
C ASN A 156 -9.68 7.69 1.40
N HIS A 157 -9.39 6.58 0.76
CA HIS A 157 -8.59 5.53 1.38
C HIS A 157 -7.78 4.80 0.31
N ASN A 158 -6.51 4.55 0.62
CA ASN A 158 -5.61 3.75 -0.19
C ASN A 158 -5.16 2.51 0.60
N TRP A 159 -5.03 1.40 -0.10
CA TRP A 159 -4.59 0.10 0.40
C TRP A 159 -3.77 -0.63 -0.69
N VAL A 160 -3.46 -1.91 -0.46
CA VAL A 160 -2.68 -2.72 -1.39
C VAL A 160 -3.49 -3.88 -1.95
N GLU A 161 -3.48 -4.01 -3.28
CA GLU A 161 -3.84 -5.25 -3.95
C GLU A 161 -2.60 -6.10 -4.21
N VAL A 162 -2.73 -7.40 -3.99
CA VAL A 162 -1.69 -8.42 -4.17
C VAL A 162 -2.23 -9.50 -5.10
N TYR A 163 -1.45 -9.89 -6.10
CA TYR A 163 -1.79 -11.00 -6.97
C TYR A 163 -1.48 -12.33 -6.28
N ASP A 164 -2.48 -13.20 -6.11
CA ASP A 164 -2.35 -14.46 -5.37
C ASP A 164 -1.98 -15.67 -6.25
N GLY A 165 -1.88 -15.47 -7.56
CA GLY A 165 -1.63 -16.53 -8.56
C GLY A 165 -2.86 -16.90 -9.38
N SER A 166 -4.07 -16.55 -8.92
CA SER A 166 -5.32 -16.74 -9.65
C SER A 166 -6.07 -15.42 -9.90
N GLY A 167 -5.90 -14.44 -9.02
CA GLY A 167 -6.50 -13.12 -9.18
C GLY A 167 -5.87 -12.08 -8.25
N TRP A 168 -6.55 -10.93 -8.15
CA TRP A 168 -6.19 -9.87 -7.23
C TRP A 168 -6.97 -10.02 -5.92
N SER A 169 -6.24 -10.06 -4.82
CA SER A 169 -6.74 -9.99 -3.45
C SER A 169 -6.24 -8.69 -2.80
N PHE A 170 -6.82 -8.25 -1.68
CA PHE A 170 -6.50 -6.96 -1.06
C PHE A 170 -6.21 -7.05 0.44
N THR A 171 -5.44 -6.07 0.95
CA THR A 171 -5.12 -5.90 2.37
C THR A 171 -4.81 -4.43 2.66
N GLY A 172 -5.13 -3.97 3.88
CA GLY A 172 -4.68 -2.67 4.37
C GLY A 172 -3.21 -2.73 4.78
N ALA A 173 -2.46 -1.67 4.50
CA ALA A 173 -1.06 -1.57 4.96
C ALA A 173 -1.02 -1.33 6.47
N CYS A 174 -0.18 -2.08 7.19
CA CYS A 174 -0.16 -2.09 8.66
C CYS A 174 -1.45 -2.66 9.30
N GLU A 175 -2.23 -3.40 8.52
CA GLU A 175 -3.49 -4.04 8.95
C GLU A 175 -3.45 -5.56 8.73
N TYR A 176 -2.36 -6.21 9.14
CA TYR A 176 -2.24 -7.67 9.07
C TYR A 176 -3.45 -8.37 9.71
N ASN A 177 -3.98 -9.37 9.02
CA ASN A 177 -5.10 -10.17 9.51
C ASN A 177 -4.75 -11.67 9.40
N THR A 178 -4.86 -12.39 10.52
CA THR A 178 -4.60 -13.83 10.58
C THR A 178 -5.57 -14.65 9.72
N ALA A 179 -6.75 -14.10 9.40
CA ALA A 179 -7.71 -14.72 8.48
C ALA A 179 -7.30 -14.63 7.00
N GLY A 180 -6.22 -13.90 6.69
CA GLY A 180 -5.68 -13.79 5.33
C GLY A 180 -6.10 -12.52 4.61
N LEU A 181 -5.87 -12.50 3.29
CA LEU A 181 -6.26 -11.38 2.43
C LEU A 181 -7.79 -11.28 2.34
N ASN A 182 -8.30 -10.16 1.85
CA ASN A 182 -9.73 -9.87 1.72
C ASN A 182 -10.50 -9.75 3.06
N HIS A 183 -9.78 -9.68 4.18
CA HIS A 183 -10.32 -9.45 5.52
C HIS A 183 -9.83 -8.09 6.04
N THR A 184 -10.44 -7.03 5.53
CA THR A 184 -10.13 -5.63 5.87
C THR A 184 -11.35 -4.94 6.46
N TRP A 185 -11.15 -3.84 7.20
CA TRP A 185 -12.27 -3.10 7.79
C TRP A 185 -13.20 -2.51 6.73
N PHE A 186 -12.69 -2.30 5.51
CA PHE A 186 -13.43 -1.69 4.41
C PHE A 186 -14.18 -2.69 3.52
N PHE A 187 -14.03 -3.99 3.77
CA PHE A 187 -14.75 -5.06 3.06
C PHE A 187 -15.60 -5.85 4.08
N PRO A 188 -16.79 -6.37 3.72
CA PRO A 188 -17.52 -6.11 2.48
C PRO A 188 -17.99 -4.66 2.33
N GLN A 189 -18.19 -3.93 3.42
CA GLN A 189 -18.60 -2.52 3.39
C GLN A 189 -17.49 -1.65 3.99
N PRO A 190 -17.25 -0.44 3.45
CA PRO A 190 -18.02 0.22 2.39
C PRO A 190 -17.69 -0.19 0.93
N ALA A 191 -16.69 -1.04 0.70
CA ALA A 191 -16.20 -1.36 -0.66
C ALA A 191 -17.28 -1.85 -1.64
N LYS A 192 -18.17 -2.76 -1.22
CA LYS A 192 -19.27 -3.26 -2.07
C LYS A 192 -20.35 -2.22 -2.37
N GLY A 193 -20.37 -1.10 -1.65
CA GLY A 193 -21.28 0.02 -1.89
C GLY A 193 -20.76 1.03 -2.92
N GLN A 194 -19.53 0.86 -3.42
CA GLN A 194 -18.93 1.75 -4.42
C GLN A 194 -19.61 1.62 -5.79
N THR A 195 -19.47 2.64 -6.63
CA THR A 195 -20.16 2.78 -7.92
C THR A 195 -19.17 2.61 -9.09
N PRO A 196 -19.24 1.52 -9.87
CA PRO A 196 -18.40 1.34 -11.05
C PRO A 196 -18.54 2.51 -12.05
N GLY A 197 -17.42 2.94 -12.62
CA GLY A 197 -17.33 4.05 -13.56
C GLY A 197 -17.42 5.45 -12.92
N SER A 198 -17.65 5.55 -11.61
CA SER A 198 -17.72 6.85 -10.93
C SER A 198 -16.33 7.41 -10.67
N HIS A 199 -16.05 8.62 -11.16
CA HIS A 199 -14.78 9.31 -10.91
C HIS A 199 -14.43 9.41 -9.40
N TRP A 200 -15.42 9.72 -8.57
CA TRP A 200 -15.23 9.93 -7.12
C TRP A 200 -15.51 8.70 -6.27
N HIS A 201 -16.31 7.76 -6.77
CA HIS A 201 -16.88 6.70 -5.97
C HIS A 201 -16.65 5.30 -6.54
N ALA A 202 -15.76 5.15 -7.51
CA ALA A 202 -15.21 3.85 -7.90
C ALA A 202 -14.03 3.49 -6.99
N ILE A 203 -13.58 2.24 -7.13
CA ILE A 203 -12.31 1.76 -6.60
C ILE A 203 -11.36 1.64 -7.79
N TYR A 204 -10.21 2.30 -7.67
CA TYR A 204 -9.15 2.30 -8.67
C TYR A 204 -7.97 1.49 -8.18
N ALA A 205 -7.29 0.81 -9.09
CA ALA A 205 -5.98 0.23 -8.84
C ALA A 205 -4.95 0.83 -9.79
N ALA A 206 -3.80 1.23 -9.26
CA ALA A 206 -2.72 1.84 -10.03
C ALA A 206 -2.16 0.86 -11.08
N SER A 207 -1.71 1.40 -12.20
CA SER A 207 -1.19 0.62 -13.32
C SER A 207 0.02 1.32 -13.93
N TYR A 208 1.05 0.54 -14.29
CA TYR A 208 2.21 1.10 -14.98
C TYR A 208 2.01 1.14 -16.50
N ARG A 209 1.26 0.17 -17.04
CA ARG A 209 0.78 0.20 -18.42
C ARG A 209 -0.24 1.32 -18.60
N GLN A 210 -0.28 1.90 -19.78
CA GLN A 210 -1.31 2.88 -20.13
C GLN A 210 -2.65 2.17 -20.30
N THR A 211 -3.68 2.68 -19.63
CA THR A 211 -5.04 2.11 -19.60
C THR A 211 -6.08 3.04 -20.22
N GLY A 212 -5.74 4.32 -20.41
CA GLY A 212 -6.69 5.36 -20.83
C GLY A 212 -7.56 5.91 -19.70
N LEU A 213 -7.36 5.44 -18.46
CA LEU A 213 -8.05 5.90 -17.26
C LEU A 213 -6.99 6.32 -16.23
N PRO A 214 -7.04 7.54 -15.67
CA PRO A 214 -6.12 7.92 -14.60
C PRO A 214 -6.54 7.31 -13.26
N PHE A 215 -5.56 7.01 -12.40
CA PHE A 215 -5.77 6.78 -10.98
C PHE A 215 -5.97 8.15 -10.29
N PRO A 216 -7.08 8.40 -9.59
CA PRO A 216 -7.29 9.71 -8.98
C PRO A 216 -6.33 9.96 -7.80
N LEU A 217 -5.56 11.04 -7.87
CA LEU A 217 -4.60 11.43 -6.84
C LEU A 217 -5.25 12.48 -5.93
N ALA A 218 -5.53 12.11 -4.68
CA ALA A 218 -6.24 13.01 -3.74
C ALA A 218 -5.48 14.31 -3.42
N TRP A 219 -4.15 14.30 -3.57
CA TRP A 219 -3.27 15.47 -3.38
C TRP A 219 -3.02 16.26 -4.67
N ALA A 220 -3.33 15.68 -5.83
CA ALA A 220 -3.16 16.31 -7.13
C ALA A 220 -4.32 15.93 -8.06
N PRO A 221 -5.56 16.42 -7.81
CA PRO A 221 -6.76 15.93 -8.52
C PRO A 221 -6.75 16.15 -10.03
N GLU A 222 -5.94 17.10 -10.51
CA GLU A 222 -5.78 17.43 -11.93
C GLU A 222 -4.64 16.63 -12.61
N ASP A 223 -3.83 15.88 -11.85
CA ASP A 223 -2.73 15.08 -12.40
C ASP A 223 -3.25 13.71 -12.89
N GLU A 224 -3.33 13.56 -14.21
CA GLU A 224 -3.74 12.33 -14.89
C GLU A 224 -2.55 11.44 -15.31
N SER A 225 -1.33 11.72 -14.84
CA SER A 225 -0.11 11.05 -15.30
C SER A 225 0.06 9.61 -14.79
N VAL A 226 -0.69 9.22 -13.76
CA VAL A 226 -0.69 7.87 -13.18
C VAL A 226 -1.84 7.08 -13.79
N PRO A 227 -1.58 6.04 -14.60
CA PRO A 227 -2.65 5.17 -15.09
C PRO A 227 -3.31 4.38 -13.96
N GLY A 228 -4.60 4.15 -14.08
CA GLY A 228 -5.42 3.37 -13.18
C GLY A 228 -6.32 2.39 -13.93
N VAL A 229 -6.88 1.44 -13.21
CA VAL A 229 -7.93 0.53 -13.67
C VAL A 229 -9.08 0.63 -12.69
N ASP A 230 -10.30 0.80 -13.18
CA ASP A 230 -11.49 0.64 -12.33
C ASP A 230 -11.66 -0.85 -12.01
N VAL A 231 -11.51 -1.17 -10.72
CA VAL A 231 -11.63 -2.53 -10.17
C VAL A 231 -12.86 -2.68 -9.30
N THR A 232 -13.77 -1.69 -9.28
CA THR A 232 -14.95 -1.66 -8.40
C THR A 232 -15.78 -2.95 -8.52
N GLN A 233 -16.00 -3.41 -9.75
CA GLN A 233 -16.78 -4.61 -10.00
C GLN A 233 -16.17 -5.85 -9.33
N ALA A 234 -14.84 -5.95 -9.27
CA ALA A 234 -14.16 -7.05 -8.58
C ALA A 234 -14.45 -7.05 -7.07
N TYR A 235 -14.56 -5.88 -6.42
CA TYR A 235 -14.94 -5.79 -5.00
C TYR A 235 -16.42 -6.13 -4.79
N ILE A 236 -17.30 -5.68 -5.69
CA ILE A 236 -18.74 -6.01 -5.65
C ILE A 236 -18.93 -7.52 -5.74
N ASP A 237 -18.24 -8.18 -6.67
CA ASP A 237 -18.37 -9.60 -6.95
C ASP A 237 -17.58 -10.49 -5.98
N ALA A 238 -16.57 -9.96 -5.29
CA ALA A 238 -15.74 -10.73 -4.37
C ALA A 238 -16.58 -11.43 -3.29
N PRO A 239 -16.38 -12.74 -3.05
CA PRO A 239 -17.16 -13.47 -2.05
C PRO A 239 -16.88 -12.96 -0.64
N VAL A 240 -17.93 -12.91 0.19
CA VAL A 240 -17.80 -12.61 1.63
C VAL A 240 -17.69 -13.94 2.36
N THR A 241 -16.48 -14.29 2.78
CA THR A 241 -16.17 -15.59 3.40
C THR A 241 -16.24 -15.59 4.92
N TRP A 242 -16.59 -14.45 5.53
CA TRP A 242 -16.59 -14.26 6.98
C TRP A 242 -17.80 -13.44 7.46
N ALA A 243 -18.21 -13.64 8.71
CA ALA A 243 -19.38 -12.97 9.27
C ALA A 243 -19.09 -11.48 9.57
N PRO A 244 -19.83 -10.51 8.98
CA PRO A 244 -19.53 -9.07 9.06
C PRO A 244 -19.37 -8.50 10.48
N THR A 245 -20.02 -9.11 11.47
CA THR A 245 -20.04 -8.65 12.87
C THR A 245 -18.71 -8.82 13.60
N ALA A 246 -17.81 -9.71 13.16
CA ALA A 246 -16.55 -9.96 13.85
C ALA A 246 -15.49 -8.86 13.60
N MET A 247 -15.48 -8.22 12.42
CA MET A 247 -14.45 -7.23 12.10
C MET A 247 -14.81 -5.79 12.46
N ALA A 248 -16.09 -5.38 12.50
CA ALA A 248 -16.42 -4.04 12.98
C ALA A 248 -15.95 -3.82 14.43
N ALA A 249 -16.06 -4.87 15.25
CA ALA A 249 -15.50 -4.89 16.61
C ALA A 249 -13.96 -4.93 16.61
N ALA A 250 -13.34 -5.72 15.73
CA ALA A 250 -11.87 -5.80 15.63
C ALA A 250 -11.22 -4.53 15.08
N ALA A 251 -11.85 -3.84 14.13
CA ALA A 251 -11.39 -2.58 13.54
C ALA A 251 -11.54 -1.43 14.54
N ALA A 252 -12.66 -1.38 15.29
CA ALA A 252 -12.81 -0.46 16.40
C ALA A 252 -11.75 -0.71 17.50
N ALA A 253 -11.46 -1.98 17.82
CA ALA A 253 -10.43 -2.34 18.79
C ALA A 253 -9.00 -2.02 18.28
N ALA A 254 -8.71 -2.23 16.99
CA ALA A 254 -7.41 -1.93 16.40
C ALA A 254 -7.17 -0.42 16.28
N ALA A 255 -8.18 0.35 15.87
CA ALA A 255 -8.12 1.82 15.87
C ALA A 255 -7.95 2.39 17.29
N GLN A 256 -8.64 1.81 18.28
CA GLN A 256 -8.48 2.18 19.69
C GLN A 256 -7.10 1.78 20.24
N ALA A 257 -6.56 0.61 19.86
CA ALA A 257 -5.24 0.17 20.27
C ALA A 257 -4.13 1.02 19.64
N ALA A 258 -4.27 1.41 18.37
CA ALA A 258 -3.36 2.32 17.69
C ALA A 258 -3.40 3.73 18.34
N ALA A 259 -4.59 4.24 18.66
CA ALA A 259 -4.75 5.51 19.36
C ALA A 259 -4.20 5.45 20.81
N ALA A 260 -4.38 4.34 21.52
CA ALA A 260 -3.85 4.16 22.87
C ALA A 260 -2.32 4.02 22.90
N ALA A 261 -1.73 3.36 21.89
CA ALA A 261 -0.28 3.27 21.73
C ALA A 261 0.34 4.64 21.43
N ALA A 262 -0.32 5.46 20.60
CA ALA A 262 0.10 6.84 20.35
C ALA A 262 -0.01 7.75 21.59
N ALA A 263 -1.02 7.53 22.44
CA ALA A 263 -1.20 8.29 23.69
C ALA A 263 -0.24 7.87 24.83
N GLY A 264 0.19 6.60 24.86
CA GLY A 264 1.07 6.06 25.90
C GLY A 264 2.56 6.42 25.75
N GLY A 265 3.01 6.80 24.55
CA GLY A 265 4.41 7.17 24.26
C GLY A 265 4.86 8.50 24.85
N GLY A 266 3.93 9.37 25.28
CA GLY A 266 4.23 10.72 25.79
C GLY A 266 4.58 10.80 27.28
N ALA A 267 4.41 9.73 28.06
CA ALA A 267 4.59 9.78 29.52
C ALA A 267 6.00 9.37 30.00
N GLY A 268 6.85 8.86 29.11
CA GLY A 268 8.18 8.32 29.47
C GLY A 268 9.34 9.32 29.39
N GLU A 269 9.21 10.42 28.64
CA GLU A 269 10.33 11.33 28.34
C GLU A 269 10.34 12.64 29.16
N ALA A 270 9.41 12.82 30.10
CA ALA A 270 9.37 13.99 30.99
C ALA A 270 10.06 13.77 32.35
N ALA A 271 10.58 12.56 32.65
CA ALA A 271 11.15 12.24 33.98
C ALA A 271 12.69 12.29 34.04
N ALA A 272 13.41 12.61 32.96
CA ALA A 272 14.88 12.52 32.91
C ALA A 272 15.64 13.86 32.83
N GLN A 273 14.98 15.02 32.95
CA GLN A 273 15.65 16.33 32.88
C GLN A 273 15.48 17.19 34.15
N GLY A 274 15.53 16.57 35.32
CA GLY A 274 15.31 17.28 36.59
C GLY A 274 16.21 16.86 37.74
N LEU A 275 17.52 16.64 37.53
CA LEU A 275 18.46 16.56 38.66
C LEU A 275 19.92 16.83 38.24
N ALA A 276 20.27 18.11 38.02
CA ALA A 276 21.65 18.57 38.03
C ALA A 276 21.77 20.11 38.08
N VAL A 277 21.28 20.76 39.17
CA VAL A 277 21.88 22.01 39.69
C VAL A 277 21.53 22.13 41.17
N ALA A 278 22.50 21.83 42.04
CA ALA A 278 22.78 22.36 43.39
C ALA A 278 23.57 21.31 44.19
#